data_AF-A0A2D6RBA3-F1
#
_entry.id   AF-A0A2D6RBA3-F1
#
_cell.length_a   1.000
_cell.length_b   1.000
_cell.length_c   1.000
_cell.angle_alpha   90.00
_cell.angle_beta   90.00
_cell.angle_gamma   90.00
#
_symmetry.space_group_name_H-M   'P 1'
#
loop_
_entity.id
_entity.type
_entity.pdbx_description
1 polymer ?
#
loop_
_entity_poly.entity_id
_entity_poly.type
_entity_poly.pdbx_seq_one_letter_code
_entity_poly.pdbx_strand_id
1 'polypeptide(L)' 'MDHRGWNTPNEASRILLLLVLVSVSYWAWPLADGMIYMWLTIVLFVSTAILSLGWLVLSYASNNRKSRKLTNSVKSKRVK' A
#
# COMPACT_ATOMS: atom_id res chain seq x y z
N MET A 1 -18.46 -10.49 -7.76
CA MET A 1 -18.20 -9.44 -6.75
C MET A 1 -17.29 -10.04 -5.70
N ASP A 2 -16.06 -9.53 -5.59
CA ASP A 2 -14.99 -10.11 -4.77
C ASP A 2 -15.34 -10.07 -3.28
N HIS A 3 -15.35 -11.24 -2.67
CA HIS A 3 -15.76 -11.53 -1.28
C HIS A 3 -14.55 -11.87 -0.41
N ARG A 4 -13.33 -11.81 -0.96
CA ARG A 4 -12.07 -12.09 -0.25
C ARG A 4 -11.41 -10.87 0.38
N GLY A 5 -11.93 -9.65 0.14
CA GLY A 5 -11.28 -8.43 0.59
C GLY A 5 -9.95 -8.17 -0.14
N TRP A 6 -9.80 -8.74 -1.34
CA TRP A 6 -8.57 -8.67 -2.15
C TRP A 6 -8.55 -7.52 -3.15
N ASN A 7 -9.62 -6.74 -3.25
CA ASN A 7 -9.63 -5.50 -4.05
C ASN A 7 -8.99 -4.29 -3.33
N THR A 8 -8.92 -4.28 -2.00
CA THR A 8 -8.33 -3.16 -1.22
C THR A 8 -6.78 -3.12 -1.12
N PRO A 9 -6.00 -4.22 -1.24
CA PRO A 9 -4.54 -4.16 -1.15
C PRO A 9 -3.87 -3.39 -2.30
N ASN A 10 -4.40 -3.53 -3.52
CA ASN A 10 -3.80 -2.92 -4.72
C ASN A 10 -3.97 -1.39 -4.73
N GLU A 11 -5.12 -0.88 -4.32
CA GLU A 11 -5.34 0.58 -4.25
C GLU A 11 -4.53 1.22 -3.12
N ALA A 12 -4.50 0.60 -1.93
CA ALA A 12 -3.70 1.11 -0.81
C ALA A 12 -2.20 1.14 -1.12
N SER A 13 -1.69 0.10 -1.78
CA SER A 13 -0.28 0.03 -2.21
C SER A 13 0.05 1.09 -3.27
N ARG A 14 -0.90 1.40 -4.17
CA ARG A 14 -0.72 2.44 -5.19
C ARG A 14 -0.64 3.83 -4.58
N ILE A 15 -1.51 4.13 -3.61
CA ILE A 15 -1.47 5.41 -2.89
C ILE A 15 -0.16 5.55 -2.11
N LEU A 16 0.28 4.49 -1.42
CA LEU A 16 1.55 4.46 -0.69
C LEU A 16 2.74 4.69 -1.63
N LEU A 17 2.74 4.07 -2.81
CA LEU A 17 3.77 4.26 -3.83
C LEU A 17 3.87 5.71 -4.28
N LEU A 18 2.74 6.35 -4.62
CA LEU A 18 2.73 7.75 -5.04
C LEU A 18 3.18 8.69 -3.92
N LEU A 19 2.71 8.45 -2.69
CA LEU A 19 3.06 9.26 -1.53
C LEU A 19 4.57 9.20 -1.23
N VAL A 20 5.15 8.00 -1.26
CA VAL A 20 6.58 7.80 -1.01
C VAL A 20 7.41 8.43 -2.12
N LEU A 21 7.06 8.19 -3.39
CA LEU A 21 7.80 8.78 -4.51
C LEU A 21 7.83 10.30 -4.45
N VAL A 22 6.69 10.96 -4.22
CA VAL A 22 6.63 12.44 -4.14
C VAL A 22 7.43 12.96 -2.95
N SER A 23 7.29 12.33 -1.79
CA SER A 23 7.98 12.76 -0.56
C SER A 23 9.50 12.62 -0.68
N VAL A 24 9.97 11.46 -1.16
CA VAL A 24 11.41 11.18 -1.35
C VAL A 24 11.98 12.04 -2.48
N SER A 25 11.24 12.20 -3.58
CA SER A 25 11.59 13.08 -4.71
C SER A 25 11.89 14.51 -4.25
N TYR A 26 10.97 15.10 -3.47
CA TYR A 26 11.12 16.45 -2.95
C TYR A 26 12.31 16.56 -1.99
N TRP A 27 12.46 15.59 -1.08
CA TRP A 27 13.54 15.60 -0.09
C TRP A 27 14.92 15.33 -0.70
N ALA A 28 15.01 14.51 -1.74
CA ALA A 28 16.27 14.14 -2.40
C ALA A 28 16.79 15.24 -3.34
N TRP A 29 15.95 16.19 -3.76
CA TRP A 29 16.35 17.26 -4.69
C TRP A 29 17.60 18.05 -4.24
N PRO A 30 17.68 18.58 -2.99
CA PRO A 30 18.87 19.28 -2.53
C PRO A 30 20.10 18.37 -2.34
N LEU A 31 19.93 17.05 -2.20
CA LEU A 31 21.06 16.11 -2.00
C LEU A 31 21.78 15.76 -3.30
N ALA A 32 21.12 15.99 -4.44
CA ALA A 32 21.65 15.62 -5.75
C ALA A 32 22.42 16.76 -6.43
N ASP A 33 22.50 17.95 -5.83
CA ASP A 33 23.22 19.12 -6.38
C ASP A 33 22.92 19.41 -7.87
N GLY A 34 21.67 19.22 -8.28
CA GLY A 34 21.22 19.41 -9.68
C GLY A 34 21.55 18.26 -10.64
N MET A 35 22.23 17.20 -10.18
CA MET A 35 22.53 16.00 -10.96
C MET A 35 21.33 15.06 -11.04
N ILE A 36 20.62 15.07 -12.17
CA ILE A 36 19.38 14.29 -12.37
C ILE A 36 19.59 12.77 -12.19
N TYR A 37 20.72 12.22 -12.66
CA TYR A 37 21.02 10.79 -12.52
C TYR A 37 21.26 10.38 -11.05
N MET A 38 21.90 11.25 -10.27
CA MET A 38 22.13 11.03 -8.84
C MET A 38 20.82 11.14 -8.07
N TRP A 39 19.99 12.13 -8.41
CA TRP A 39 18.66 12.27 -7.85
C TRP A 39 17.79 11.02 -8.09
N LEU A 40 17.71 10.54 -9.33
CA LEU A 40 16.92 9.35 -9.67
C LEU A 40 17.39 8.10 -8.90
N THR A 41 18.70 7.90 -8.78
CA THR A 41 19.25 6.75 -8.05
C THR A 41 18.93 6.82 -6.55
N ILE A 42 19.06 8.00 -5.92
CA ILE A 42 18.66 8.21 -4.52
C ILE A 42 17.15 7.95 -4.35
N VAL A 43 16.33 8.54 -5.23
CA VAL A 43 14.87 8.40 -5.15
C VAL A 43 14.46 6.94 -5.26
N LEU A 44 14.97 6.19 -6.23
CA LEU A 44 14.65 4.78 -6.41
C LEU A 44 15.11 3.95 -5.20
N PHE A 45 16.36 4.11 -4.77
CA PHE A 45 16.93 3.30 -3.70
C PHE A 45 16.22 3.52 -2.35
N VAL A 46 16.02 4.79 -1.98
CA VAL A 46 15.35 5.15 -0.72
C VAL A 46 13.87 4.80 -0.76
N SER A 47 13.19 5.05 -1.89
CA SER A 47 11.77 4.70 -2.04
C SER A 47 11.53 3.20 -1.92
N THR A 48 12.41 2.36 -2.48
CA THR A 48 12.29 0.89 -2.34
C THR A 48 12.35 0.47 -0.88
N ALA A 49 13.31 0.96 -0.10
CA ALA A 49 13.42 0.65 1.31
C ALA A 49 12.19 1.10 2.10
N ILE A 50 11.71 2.32 1.85
CA ILE A 50 10.51 2.86 2.51
C ILE A 50 9.26 2.09 2.11
N LEU A 51 9.12 1.65 0.85
CA LEU A 51 7.98 0.85 0.41
C LEU A 51 7.94 -0.51 1.11
N SER A 52 9.09 -1.17 1.24
CA SER A 52 9.18 -2.44 1.97
C SER A 52 8.73 -2.28 3.42
N LEU A 53 9.16 -1.21 4.10
CA LEU A 53 8.72 -0.90 5.46
C LEU A 53 7.24 -0.51 5.52
N GLY A 54 6.78 0.31 4.58
CA GLY A 54 5.39 0.76 4.47
C GLY A 54 4.43 -0.41 4.31
N TRP A 55 4.82 -1.43 3.55
CA TRP A 55 4.03 -2.65 3.40
C TRP A 55 3.95 -3.45 4.71
N LEU A 56 5.05 -3.57 5.47
CA LEU A 56 5.04 -4.22 6.78
C LEU A 56 4.09 -3.52 7.76
N VAL A 57 4.13 -2.19 7.80
CA VAL A 57 3.22 -1.39 8.63
C VAL A 57 1.76 -1.59 8.21
N LEU A 58 1.49 -1.56 6.90
CA LEU A 58 0.14 -1.77 6.36
C LEU A 58 -0.37 -3.18 6.68
N SER A 59 0.49 -4.19 6.59
CA SER A 59 0.19 -5.59 6.93
C SER A 59 -0.18 -5.75 8.40
N TYR A 60 0.59 -5.13 9.31
CA TYR A 60 0.27 -5.10 10.74
C TYR A 60 -1.04 -4.38 11.04
N ALA A 61 -1.26 -3.21 10.44
CA ALA A 61 -2.47 -2.43 10.62
C ALA A 61 -3.72 -3.16 10.09
N SER A 62 -3.57 -3.92 8.99
CA SER A 62 -4.63 -4.73 8.41
C SER A 62 -5.01 -5.91 9.30
N ASN A 63 -4.01 -6.57 9.91
CA ASN A 63 -4.23 -7.73 10.78
C ASN A 63 -5.05 -7.40 12.04
N ASN A 64 -5.11 -6.12 12.44
CA ASN A 64 -5.89 -5.65 13.59
C ASN A 64 -7.37 -5.37 13.25
N ARG A 65 -7.80 -5.51 11.98
CA ARG A 65 -9.21 -5.41 11.60
C ARG A 65 -9.78 -6.82 11.40
N LYS A 66 -10.66 -7.27 12.30
CA LYS A 66 -11.44 -8.50 12.08
C LYS A 66 -12.14 -8.40 10.73
N SER A 67 -11.83 -9.33 9.82
CA SER A 67 -12.55 -9.49 8.55
C SER A 67 -14.02 -9.78 8.89
N ARG A 68 -14.85 -8.73 8.93
CA ARG A 68 -16.28 -8.86 9.20
C ARG A 68 -16.90 -9.40 7.93
N LYS A 69 -17.17 -10.71 7.90
CA LYS A 69 -17.96 -11.33 6.83
C LYS A 69 -19.26 -10.54 6.68
N LEU A 70 -19.44 -9.92 5.52
CA LEU A 70 -20.67 -9.21 5.14
C LEU A 70 -21.79 -10.18 4.71
N THR A 71 -21.60 -11.50 4.83
CA THR A 71 -22.59 -12.50 4.42
C THR A 71 -23.45 -12.94 5.62
N ASN A 72 -24.54 -12.20 5.86
CA ASN A 72 -25.72 -12.71 6.54
C ASN A 72 -26.77 -13.17 5.52
N SER A 73 -26.36 -13.89 4.46
CA SER A 73 -27.31 -14.28 3.40
C SER A 73 -26.99 -15.64 2.81
N VAL A 74 -27.13 -16.69 3.61
CA VAL A 74 -27.85 -17.92 3.19
C VAL A 74 -28.54 -18.48 4.43
N LYS A 75 -29.70 -17.94 4.80
CA LYS A 75 -30.67 -18.73 5.55
C LYS A 75 -31.38 -19.60 4.53
N SER A 76 -30.78 -20.75 4.22
CA SER A 76 -31.47 -21.82 3.50
C SER A 76 -32.66 -22.24 4.37
N LYS A 77 -33.84 -21.64 4.13
CA LYS A 77 -35.10 -22.24 4.56
C LYS A 77 -35.37 -23.40 3.62
N ARG A 78 -34.68 -24.52 3.85
CA ARG A 78 -35.18 -25.83 3.49
C ARG A 78 -36.05 -26.28 4.67
N VAL A 79 -37.35 -26.02 4.61
CA VAL A 79 -38.31 -26.68 5.49
C VAL A 79 -39.55 -27.03 4.68
N LYS A 80 -39.59 -28.34 4.38
CA LYS A 80 -40.71 -29.25 4.14
C LYS A 80 -41.85 -28.82 3.22
#